data_AF-A0A7W6B8L1-F1
#
_entry.id   AF-A0A7W6B8L1-F1
#
_cell.length_a   1.000
_cell.length_b   1.000
_cell.length_c   1.000
_cell.angle_alpha   90.00
_cell.angle_beta   90.00
_cell.angle_gamma   90.00
#
_symmetry.space_group_name_H-M   'P 1'
#
loop_
_entity.id
_entity.type
_entity.pdbx_description
1 polymer ?
#
loop_
_entity_poly.entity_id
_entity_poly.type
_entity_poly.pdbx_seq_one_letter_code
_entity_poly.pdbx_strand_id
1 'polypeptide(L)'
;MTSMRLTWLAVPVLNTLFQIFMKLGATQLNGTEAATLLHDALASHWILAALVVEIVCFFVWMTILAELDLSRAFPLSGISYVLIIASGWLMFGEPVVALQIVGSGLILAGVWLIAGASEATRAVSDPRSGHALPRPHLGKDR
;
A
#
# COMPACT_ATOMS: atom_id res chain seq x y z
N MET A 1 -6.61 -11.59 13.57
CA MET A 1 -5.46 -11.60 12.63
C MET A 1 -5.86 -11.36 11.17
N THR A 2 -7.04 -11.79 10.71
CA THR A 2 -7.51 -11.58 9.32
C THR A 2 -7.81 -10.12 8.98
N SER A 3 -8.36 -9.34 9.92
CA SER A 3 -8.67 -7.91 9.70
C SER A 3 -7.42 -7.06 9.42
N MET A 4 -6.28 -7.39 10.04
CA MET A 4 -5.02 -6.64 9.90
C MET A 4 -4.46 -6.71 8.47
N ARG A 5 -4.66 -7.86 7.80
CA ARG A 5 -4.23 -8.05 6.40
C ARG A 5 -5.13 -7.31 5.41
N LEU A 6 -6.43 -7.19 5.71
CA LEU A 6 -7.37 -6.41 4.89
C LEU A 6 -7.09 -4.91 4.96
N THR A 7 -6.76 -4.39 6.15
CA THR A 7 -6.39 -2.98 6.34
C THR A 7 -5.20 -2.58 5.46
N TRP A 8 -4.25 -3.48 5.22
CA TRP A 8 -3.09 -3.20 4.38
C TRP A 8 -3.44 -3.04 2.91
N LEU A 9 -4.44 -3.77 2.41
CA LEU A 9 -4.96 -3.62 1.05
C LEU A 9 -5.85 -2.38 0.90
N ALA A 10 -6.38 -1.84 2.00
CA ALA A 10 -7.16 -0.61 1.96
C ALA A 10 -6.31 0.58 1.50
N VAL A 11 -5.02 0.64 1.85
CA VAL A 11 -4.13 1.75 1.45
C VAL A 11 -3.96 1.84 -0.06
N PRO A 12 -3.56 0.77 -0.78
CA PRO A 12 -3.47 0.82 -2.24
C PRO A 12 -4.77 1.22 -2.92
N VAL A 13 -5.91 0.75 -2.42
CA VAL A 13 -7.24 1.09 -2.96
C VAL A 13 -7.58 2.55 -2.72
N LEU A 14 -7.45 3.03 -1.48
CA LEU A 14 -7.70 4.44 -1.11
C LEU A 14 -6.78 5.38 -1.89
N ASN A 15 -5.49 5.04 -1.99
CA ASN A 15 -4.52 5.81 -2.74
C ASN A 15 -4.85 5.86 -4.24
N THR A 16 -5.32 4.75 -4.81
CA THR A 16 -5.76 4.72 -6.22
C THR A 16 -7.01 5.59 -6.42
N LEU A 17 -7.97 5.50 -5.50
CA LEU A 17 -9.19 6.29 -5.53
C LEU A 17 -8.90 7.80 -5.41
N PHE A 18 -7.99 8.17 -4.52
CA PHE A 18 -7.47 9.53 -4.40
C PHE A 18 -6.91 10.03 -5.74
N GLN A 19 -6.06 9.25 -6.40
CA GLN A 19 -5.46 9.64 -7.68
C GLN A 19 -6.49 9.79 -8.81
N ILE A 20 -7.53 8.94 -8.82
CA ILE A 20 -8.65 9.07 -9.77
C ILE A 20 -9.41 10.38 -9.54
N PHE A 21 -9.76 10.70 -8.29
CA PHE A 21 -10.48 11.93 -7.96
C PHE A 21 -9.63 13.18 -8.21
N MET A 22 -8.34 13.12 -7.90
CA MET A 22 -7.37 14.17 -8.24
C MET A 22 -7.33 14.42 -9.74
N LYS A 23 -7.28 13.35 -10.56
CA LYS A 23 -7.30 13.48 -12.01
C LYS A 23 -8.59 14.14 -12.51
N LEU A 24 -9.75 13.69 -12.02
CA LEU A 24 -11.05 14.25 -12.39
C LEU A 24 -11.18 15.73 -11.99
N GLY A 25 -10.75 16.08 -10.78
CA GLY A 25 -10.73 17.45 -10.29
C GLY A 25 -9.77 18.33 -11.10
N ALA A 26 -8.56 17.84 -11.40
CA ALA A 26 -7.61 18.56 -12.24
C ALA A 26 -8.11 18.79 -13.67
N THR A 27 -8.88 17.84 -14.23
CA THR A 27 -9.54 18.03 -15.54
C THR A 27 -10.65 19.07 -15.47
N GLN A 28 -11.43 19.15 -14.37
CA GLN A 28 -12.43 20.20 -14.19
C GLN A 28 -11.82 21.60 -14.02
N LEU A 29 -10.68 21.69 -13.35
CA LEU A 29 -9.97 22.95 -13.10
C LEU A 29 -9.02 23.33 -14.25
N ASN A 30 -9.06 22.60 -15.36
CA ASN A 30 -8.20 22.88 -16.49
C ASN A 30 -8.60 24.22 -17.13
N GLY A 31 -7.66 25.18 -17.16
CA GLY A 31 -7.89 26.53 -17.66
C GLY A 31 -8.28 27.56 -16.60
N THR A 32 -8.37 27.16 -15.33
CA THR A 32 -8.57 28.10 -14.21
C THR A 32 -7.32 28.96 -13.97
N GLU A 33 -7.52 30.24 -13.67
CA GLU A 33 -6.41 31.14 -13.32
C GLU A 33 -5.80 30.77 -11.96
N ALA A 34 -4.47 30.90 -11.83
CA ALA A 34 -3.77 30.57 -10.58
C ALA A 34 -4.30 31.35 -9.36
N ALA A 35 -4.82 32.55 -9.57
CA ALA A 35 -5.38 33.40 -8.50
C ALA A 35 -6.71 32.85 -7.94
N THR A 36 -7.53 32.18 -8.74
CA THR A 36 -8.82 31.60 -8.30
C THR A 36 -8.74 30.09 -8.07
N LEU A 37 -7.66 29.44 -8.50
CA LEU A 37 -7.48 27.99 -8.47
C LEU A 37 -7.77 27.39 -7.09
N LEU A 38 -7.35 28.03 -5.99
CA LEU A 38 -7.65 27.53 -4.65
C LEU A 38 -9.15 27.57 -4.33
N HIS A 39 -9.83 28.67 -4.68
CA HIS A 39 -11.26 28.81 -4.46
C HIS A 39 -12.05 27.79 -5.31
N ASP A 40 -11.68 27.66 -6.58
CA ASP A 40 -12.35 26.75 -7.52
C ASP A 40 -12.08 25.28 -7.18
N ALA A 41 -10.88 24.97 -6.67
CA ALA A 41 -10.56 23.66 -6.15
C ALA A 41 -11.39 23.31 -4.90
N LEU A 42 -11.56 24.27 -3.98
CA LEU A 42 -12.41 24.08 -2.80
C LEU A 42 -13.91 23.97 -3.15
N ALA A 43 -14.33 24.51 -4.29
CA ALA A 43 -15.69 24.37 -4.81
C ALA A 43 -15.89 23.05 -5.60
N SER A 44 -14.81 22.40 -6.08
CA SER A 44 -14.92 21.17 -6.85
C SER A 44 -15.23 19.97 -5.97
N HIS A 45 -16.36 19.32 -6.25
CA HIS A 45 -16.78 18.11 -5.53
C HIS A 45 -15.78 16.95 -5.68
N TRP A 46 -15.02 16.87 -6.78
CA TRP A 46 -13.98 15.84 -6.95
C TRP A 46 -12.75 16.10 -6.09
N ILE A 47 -12.30 17.35 -5.97
CA ILE A 47 -11.17 17.70 -5.11
C ILE A 47 -11.55 17.51 -3.64
N LEU A 48 -12.76 17.88 -3.25
CA LEU A 48 -13.26 17.60 -1.90
C LEU A 48 -13.34 16.09 -1.63
N ALA A 49 -13.82 15.29 -2.59
CA ALA A 49 -13.83 13.84 -2.47
C ALA A 49 -12.40 13.26 -2.36
N ALA A 50 -11.45 13.76 -3.16
CA ALA A 50 -10.04 13.40 -3.07
C ALA A 50 -9.49 13.71 -1.68
N LEU A 51 -9.76 14.91 -1.15
CA LEU A 51 -9.30 15.32 0.17
C LEU A 51 -9.84 14.40 1.28
N VAL A 52 -11.13 14.05 1.24
CA VAL A 52 -11.72 13.13 2.22
C VAL A 52 -11.06 11.75 2.15
N VAL A 53 -10.86 11.21 0.94
CA VAL A 53 -10.18 9.92 0.76
C VAL A 53 -8.75 9.97 1.27
N GLU A 54 -8.03 11.07 1.02
CA GLU A 54 -6.65 11.25 1.49
C GLU A 54 -6.56 11.33 3.01
N ILE A 55 -7.49 12.03 3.67
CA ILE A 55 -7.56 12.07 5.13
C ILE A 55 -7.76 10.67 5.71
N VAL A 56 -8.68 9.88 5.12
CA VAL A 56 -8.89 8.48 5.54
C VAL A 56 -7.64 7.65 5.29
N CYS A 57 -7.03 7.77 4.12
CA CYS A 57 -5.80 7.07 3.75
C CYS A 57 -4.66 7.39 4.73
N PHE A 58 -4.51 8.67 5.09
CA PHE A 58 -3.52 9.15 6.04
C PHE A 58 -3.65 8.47 7.41
N PHE A 59 -4.86 8.39 7.97
CA PHE A 59 -5.07 7.71 9.25
C PHE A 59 -4.79 6.21 9.18
N VAL A 60 -5.23 5.55 8.11
CA VAL A 60 -4.95 4.12 7.90
C VAL A 60 -3.45 3.88 7.77
N TRP A 61 -2.74 4.70 7.00
CA TRP A 61 -1.29 4.62 6.83
C TRP A 61 -0.54 4.84 8.14
N MET A 62 -0.97 5.81 8.95
CA MET A 62 -0.42 6.06 10.28
C MET A 62 -0.59 4.83 11.18
N THR A 63 -1.76 4.17 11.17
CA THR A 63 -1.96 2.93 11.92
C THR A 63 -1.03 1.81 11.45
N ILE A 64 -0.83 1.68 10.13
CA ILE A 64 0.10 0.68 9.57
C ILE A 64 1.54 0.95 10.04
N LEU A 65 2.00 2.19 9.99
CA LEU A 65 3.35 2.56 10.42
C LEU A 65 3.54 2.45 11.94
N ALA A 66 2.46 2.50 12.72
CA ALA A 66 2.54 2.24 14.16
C ALA A 66 2.79 0.76 14.49
N GLU A 67 2.41 -0.15 13.59
CA GLU A 67 2.51 -1.61 13.80
C GLU A 67 3.65 -2.26 13.00
N LEU A 68 4.10 -1.63 11.92
CA LEU A 68 5.10 -2.15 10.99
C LEU A 68 6.24 -1.15 10.78
N ASP A 69 7.46 -1.69 10.71
CA ASP A 69 8.60 -0.92 10.23
C ASP A 69 8.34 -0.41 8.81
N LEU A 70 8.79 0.81 8.53
CA LEU A 70 8.61 1.46 7.23
C LEU A 70 9.07 0.58 6.06
N SER A 71 10.16 -0.17 6.24
CA SER A 71 10.71 -1.11 5.25
C SER A 71 9.78 -2.28 4.90
N ARG A 72 8.91 -2.69 5.84
CA ARG A 72 7.91 -3.76 5.65
C ARG A 72 6.61 -3.22 5.07
N ALA A 73 6.28 -1.96 5.31
CA ALA A 73 5.10 -1.31 4.78
C ALA A 73 5.30 -0.81 3.34
N PHE A 74 6.51 -0.40 2.97
CA PHE A 74 6.86 0.13 1.65
C PHE A 74 6.45 -0.74 0.44
N PRO A 75 6.48 -2.08 0.51
CA PRO A 75 6.02 -2.93 -0.58
C PRO A 75 4.54 -2.70 -0.97
N LEU A 76 3.70 -2.22 -0.03
CA LEU A 76 2.32 -1.84 -0.32
C LEU A 76 2.24 -0.67 -1.31
N SER A 77 3.17 0.28 -1.24
CA SER A 77 3.24 1.41 -2.17
C SER A 77 3.50 0.96 -3.61
N GLY A 78 4.25 -0.13 -3.80
CA GLY A 78 4.44 -0.75 -5.12
C GLY A 78 3.14 -1.28 -5.71
N ILE A 79 2.28 -1.88 -4.89
CA ILE A 79 0.94 -2.33 -5.30
C ILE A 79 0.07 -1.13 -5.68
N SER A 80 0.10 -0.05 -4.89
CA SER A 80 -0.61 1.19 -5.21
C SER A 80 -0.24 1.73 -6.58
N TYR A 81 1.05 1.73 -6.93
CA TYR A 81 1.53 2.21 -8.23
C TYR A 81 0.94 1.41 -9.39
N VAL A 82 0.93 0.08 -9.29
CA VAL A 82 0.33 -0.80 -10.31
C VAL A 82 -1.17 -0.54 -10.45
N LEU A 83 -1.88 -0.38 -9.33
CA LEU A 83 -3.32 -0.07 -9.36
C LEU A 83 -3.61 1.29 -9.98
N ILE A 84 -2.76 2.30 -9.74
CA ILE A 84 -2.89 3.61 -10.38
C ILE A 84 -2.72 3.50 -11.90
N ILE A 85 -1.69 2.80 -12.38
CA ILE A 85 -1.47 2.60 -13.83
C ILE A 85 -2.66 1.86 -14.44
N ALA A 86 -3.11 0.77 -13.81
CA ALA A 86 -4.25 0.01 -14.27
C ALA A 86 -5.53 0.85 -14.33
N SER A 87 -5.74 1.71 -13.34
CA SER A 87 -6.90 2.63 -13.29
C SER A 87 -6.79 3.74 -14.32
N GLY A 88 -5.58 4.29 -14.54
CA GLY A 88 -5.29 5.25 -15.61
C GLY A 88 -5.63 4.71 -16.99
N TRP A 89 -5.24 3.47 -17.25
CA TRP A 89 -5.58 2.78 -18.49
C TRP A 89 -7.07 2.50 -18.63
N LEU A 90 -7.71 1.93 -17.60
CA LEU A 90 -9.08 1.45 -17.66
C LEU A 90 -10.12 2.58 -17.63
N MET A 91 -9.92 3.59 -16.78
CA MET A 91 -10.87 4.70 -16.60
C MET A 91 -10.61 5.89 -17.51
N PHE A 92 -9.34 6.21 -17.80
CA PHE A 92 -8.98 7.41 -18.56
C PHE A 92 -8.46 7.10 -19.97
N GLY A 93 -8.27 5.82 -20.32
CA GLY A 93 -7.79 5.41 -21.64
C GLY A 93 -6.35 5.87 -21.92
N GLU A 94 -5.57 6.18 -20.88
CA GLU A 94 -4.21 6.69 -21.06
C GLU A 94 -3.32 5.61 -21.71
N PRO A 95 -2.47 5.97 -22.69
CA PRO A 95 -1.62 5.01 -23.37
C PRO A 95 -0.59 4.44 -22.39
N VAL A 96 -0.77 3.18 -22.03
CA VAL A 96 0.20 2.45 -21.20
C VAL A 96 1.36 2.02 -22.08
N VAL A 97 2.53 2.58 -21.81
CA VAL A 97 3.77 2.19 -22.47
C VAL A 97 4.15 0.78 -22.02
N ALA A 98 4.51 -0.10 -22.96
CA ALA A 98 4.93 -1.48 -22.64
C ALA A 98 6.04 -1.54 -21.57
N LEU A 99 6.93 -0.54 -21.54
CA LEU A 99 7.96 -0.40 -20.52
C LEU A 99 7.41 -0.15 -19.11
N GLN A 100 6.27 0.55 -18.96
CA GLN A 100 5.60 0.72 -17.67
C GLN A 100 5.04 -0.62 -17.15
N ILE A 101 4.59 -1.49 -18.04
CA ILE A 101 4.12 -2.84 -17.68
C ILE A 101 5.29 -3.69 -17.20
N VAL A 102 6.41 -3.66 -17.92
CA VAL A 102 7.65 -4.37 -17.51
C VAL A 102 8.17 -3.84 -16.18
N GLY A 103 8.23 -2.52 -16.00
CA GLY A 103 8.63 -1.90 -14.73
C GLY A 103 7.68 -2.25 -13.57
N SER A 104 6.36 -2.26 -13.83
CA SER A 104 5.36 -2.69 -12.85
C SER A 104 5.56 -4.14 -12.43
N GLY A 105 5.83 -5.04 -13.38
CA GLY A 105 6.16 -6.44 -13.10
C GLY A 105 7.41 -6.57 -12.23
N LEU A 106 8.44 -5.75 -12.48
CA LEU A 106 9.66 -5.75 -11.69
C LEU A 106 9.44 -5.21 -10.27
N ILE A 107 8.59 -4.19 -10.09
CA ILE A 107 8.17 -3.70 -8.78
C ILE A 107 7.45 -4.81 -8.00
N LEU A 108 6.49 -5.50 -8.64
CA LEU A 108 5.78 -6.62 -8.00
C LEU A 108 6.73 -7.76 -7.63
N ALA A 109 7.71 -8.08 -8.47
CA ALA A 109 8.74 -9.06 -8.16
C ALA A 109 9.60 -8.63 -6.97
N GLY A 110 9.99 -7.35 -6.90
CA GLY A 110 10.72 -6.78 -5.75
C GLY A 110 9.90 -6.85 -4.46
N VAL A 111 8.60 -6.53 -4.52
CA VAL A 111 7.65 -6.65 -3.42
C VAL A 111 7.59 -8.10 -2.92
N TRP A 112 7.49 -9.06 -3.83
CA TRP A 112 7.45 -10.49 -3.50
C TRP A 112 8.74 -10.98 -2.83
N LEU A 113 9.91 -10.55 -3.33
CA LEU A 113 11.21 -10.86 -2.73
C LEU A 113 11.34 -10.29 -1.30
N ILE A 114 10.91 -9.04 -1.08
CA ILE A 114 10.95 -8.41 0.25
C ILE A 114 10.01 -9.13 1.23
N ALA A 115 8.81 -9.50 0.76
CA ALA A 115 7.87 -10.27 1.57
C ALA A 115 8.47 -11.63 1.99
N GLY A 116 9.11 -12.35 1.07
CA GLY A 116 9.78 -13.63 1.36
C GLY A 116 10.98 -13.49 2.30
N ALA A 117 11.79 -12.44 2.14
CA ALA A 117 12.92 -12.17 3.05
C ALA A 117 12.45 -11.88 4.49
N SER A 118 11.29 -11.24 4.64
CA SER A 118 10.71 -10.94 5.95
C SER A 118 10.31 -12.19 6.75
N GLU A 119 9.93 -13.28 6.06
CA GLU A 119 9.64 -14.57 6.70
C GLU A 119 10.92 -15.33 7.09
N ALA A 120 11.94 -15.30 6.22
CA ALA A 120 13.23 -15.93 6.47
C ALA A 120 13.95 -15.34 7.70
N THR A 121 13.94 -14.02 7.86
CA THR A 121 14.54 -13.35 9.04
C THR A 121 13.84 -13.73 10.35
N ARG A 122 12.51 -13.94 10.34
CA ARG A 122 11.77 -14.39 11.54
C ARG A 122 12.18 -15.80 11.97
N ALA A 123 12.37 -16.71 11.02
CA ALA A 123 12.81 -18.08 11.30
C ALA A 123 14.22 -18.15 11.90
N VAL A 124 15.13 -17.26 11.47
CA VAL A 124 16.49 -17.14 12.03
C VAL A 124 16.49 -16.56 13.45
N SER A 125 15.56 -15.65 13.76
CA SER A 125 15.46 -14.99 15.07
C SER A 125 14.78 -15.82 16.17
N ASP A 126 14.20 -16.99 15.85
CA ASP A 126 13.64 -17.91 16.85
C ASP A 126 14.58 -19.11 17.12
N PRO A 127 15.51 -18.98 18.07
CA PRO A 127 16.43 -20.06 18.45
C PRO A 127 15.75 -21.24 19.17
N ARG A 128 14.43 -21.19 19.46
CA ARG A 128 13.73 -22.30 20.14
C ARG A 128 13.23 -23.40 19.22
N SER A 129 13.36 -23.23 17.90
CA SER A 129 12.95 -24.23 16.91
C SER A 129 13.94 -25.39 16.73
N GLY A 130 15.17 -25.29 17.25
CA GLY A 130 16.27 -26.23 16.97
C GLY A 130 16.69 -27.21 18.06
N HIS A 131 16.13 -27.13 19.28
CA HIS A 131 16.54 -28.05 20.36
C HIS A 131 15.39 -28.46 21.26
N ALA A 132 14.61 -29.44 20.80
CA ALA A 132 13.90 -30.33 21.70
C ALA A 132 14.93 -31.23 22.39
N LEU A 133 15.52 -30.75 23.48
CA LEU A 133 16.34 -31.59 24.35
C LEU A 133 15.47 -32.76 24.84
N PRO A 134 15.94 -34.02 24.75
CA PRO A 134 15.24 -35.15 25.32
C PRO A 134 15.13 -34.92 26.83
N ARG A 135 13.90 -34.84 27.36
CA ARG A 135 13.70 -34.72 28.81
C ARG A 135 14.28 -35.97 29.48
N PRO A 136 15.17 -35.83 30.49
CA PRO A 136 15.57 -36.96 31.31
C PRO A 136 14.32 -37.45 32.03
N HIS A 137 14.05 -38.73 31.85
CA HIS A 137 12.96 -39.47 32.44
C HIS A 137 13.33 -39.66 33.90
N LEU A 138 12.91 -38.69 34.74
CA LEU A 138 12.98 -38.81 36.19
C LEU A 138 12.15 -40.03 36.59
N GLY A 139 12.87 -41.10 36.94
CA GLY A 139 12.32 -42.31 37.52
C GLY A 139 11.50 -41.95 38.74
N LYS A 140 10.23 -42.35 38.71
CA LYS A 140 9.35 -42.33 39.87
C LYS A 140 9.53 -43.65 40.60
N ASP A 141 10.58 -43.71 41.42
CA ASP A 141 10.63 -44.65 42.54
C ASP A 141 9.81 -44.03 43.68
N ARG A 142 8.59 -44.54 43.87
CA ARG A 142 7.83 -44.69 45.13
C ARG A 142 6.37 -45.02 44.84
#